data_AF-A0A2P1PS50-F1
#
_entry.id   AF-A0A2P1PS50-F1
#
_cell.length_a   1.000
_cell.length_b   1.000
_cell.length_c   1.000
_cell.angle_alpha   90.00
_cell.angle_beta   90.00
_cell.angle_gamma   90.00
#
_symmetry.space_group_name_H-M   'P 1'
#
loop_
_entity.id
_entity.type
_entity.pdbx_description
1 polymer ?
#
loop_
_entity_poly.entity_id
_entity_poly.type
_entity_poly.pdbx_seq_one_letter_code
_entity_poly.pdbx_strand_id
1 'polypeptide(L)' 'MKTRFVLSTILATLVMGCASNASKSDLAQSTRVKDERYIAAVEQKATKAGVEVIWVNPPTRKAKPHH' A
#
# COMPACT_ATOMS: atom_id res chain seq x y z
N MET A 1 -39.48 20.72 29.86
CA MET A 1 -39.82 20.23 28.51
C MET A 1 -38.86 20.68 27.39
N LYS A 2 -37.71 21.30 27.67
CA LYS A 2 -36.78 21.79 26.63
C LYS A 2 -35.55 20.90 26.40
N THR A 3 -35.23 20.00 27.32
CA THR A 3 -34.06 19.10 27.27
C THR A 3 -34.25 17.89 26.36
N ARG A 4 -35.51 17.51 26.05
CA ARG A 4 -35.81 16.37 25.16
C ARG A 4 -35.65 16.69 23.67
N PHE A 5 -35.70 17.97 23.30
CA PHE A 5 -35.61 18.40 21.90
C PHE A 5 -34.15 18.44 21.40
N VAL A 6 -33.19 18.73 22.30
CA VAL A 6 -31.76 18.83 21.97
C VAL A 6 -31.14 17.45 21.73
N LEU A 7 -31.66 16.41 22.39
CA LEU A 7 -31.13 15.04 22.24
C LEU A 7 -31.48 14.42 20.88
N SER A 8 -32.56 14.86 20.23
CA SER A 8 -33.05 14.26 18.98
C SER A 8 -32.32 14.78 17.73
N THR A 9 -31.73 15.99 17.79
CA THR A 9 -30.99 16.58 16.67
C THR A 9 -29.58 16.01 16.54
N ILE A 10 -28.98 15.52 17.62
CA ILE A 10 -27.62 14.95 17.60
C ILE A 10 -27.63 13.58 16.92
N LEU A 11 -28.72 12.80 17.02
CA LEU A 11 -28.79 11.46 16.44
C LEU A 11 -28.93 11.46 14.90
N ALA A 12 -29.46 12.54 14.32
CA ALA A 12 -29.68 12.66 12.88
C ALA A 12 -28.39 12.89 12.07
N THR A 13 -27.32 13.41 12.70
CA THR A 13 -26.05 13.71 12.01
C THR A 13 -25.10 12.51 11.93
N LEU A 14 -25.36 11.42 12.65
CA LEU A 14 -24.52 10.22 12.63
C LEU A 14 -24.76 9.28 11.44
N VAL A 15 -25.82 9.48 10.66
CA VAL A 15 -26.22 8.55 9.58
C VAL A 15 -25.69 8.97 8.20
N MET A 16 -25.09 10.16 8.05
CA MET A 16 -24.54 10.64 6.77
C MET A 16 -23.09 10.18 6.48
N GLY A 17 -22.56 9.20 7.20
CA GLY A 17 -21.16 8.75 7.08
C GLY A 17 -20.92 7.48 6.26
N CYS A 18 -21.95 6.84 5.68
CA CYS A 18 -21.83 5.54 5.01
C CYS A 18 -22.00 5.60 3.48
N ALA A 19 -21.62 6.71 2.82
CA ALA A 19 -21.41 6.68 1.38
C ALA A 19 -20.08 5.97 1.09
N SER A 20 -20.19 4.64 1.06
CA SER A 20 -19.19 3.66 0.71
C SER A 20 -18.33 4.14 -0.46
N ASN A 21 -17.02 4.16 -0.26
CA ASN A 21 -16.03 4.48 -1.29
C ASN A 21 -16.35 3.66 -2.55
N ALA A 22 -16.78 4.35 -3.62
CA ALA A 22 -16.96 3.75 -4.92
C ALA A 22 -15.62 3.10 -5.33
N SER A 23 -15.67 1.78 -5.52
CA SER A 23 -14.52 0.96 -5.87
C SER A 23 -13.82 1.53 -7.10
N LYS A 24 -12.60 2.04 -6.92
CA LYS A 24 -11.65 2.17 -8.03
C LYS A 24 -11.19 0.76 -8.38
N SER A 25 -11.99 0.06 -9.16
CA SER A 25 -11.57 -1.13 -9.86
C SER A 25 -11.65 -0.84 -11.34
N ASP A 26 -10.53 -0.43 -11.92
CA ASP A 26 -10.17 -0.88 -13.27
C ASP A 26 -8.70 -0.53 -13.54
N LEU A 27 -7.91 -1.55 -13.89
CA LEU A 27 -6.48 -1.50 -14.26
C LEU A 27 -5.48 -1.11 -13.16
N ALA A 28 -5.34 -1.93 -12.11
CA ALA A 28 -4.07 -1.98 -11.39
C ALA A 28 -3.02 -2.66 -12.27
N GLN A 29 -2.39 -1.89 -13.17
CA GLN A 29 -1.22 -2.36 -13.91
C GLN A 29 -0.19 -2.86 -12.89
N SER A 30 0.22 -4.12 -13.02
CA SER A 30 1.16 -4.72 -12.07
C SER A 30 2.50 -3.99 -12.18
N THR A 31 2.69 -2.98 -11.34
CA THR A 31 3.95 -2.26 -11.23
C THR A 31 5.01 -3.25 -10.79
N ARG A 32 6.05 -3.44 -11.62
CA ARG A 32 7.23 -4.18 -11.22
C ARG A 32 8.18 -3.23 -10.51
N VAL A 33 8.68 -3.66 -9.36
CA VAL A 33 9.66 -2.93 -8.55
C VAL A 33 10.92 -3.78 -8.40
N LYS A 34 12.08 -3.16 -8.20
CA LYS A 34 13.32 -3.90 -7.95
C LYS A 34 13.16 -4.78 -6.73
N ASP A 35 13.69 -5.99 -6.80
CA ASP A 35 13.75 -6.89 -5.66
C ASP A 35 14.98 -6.58 -4.82
N GLU A 36 14.90 -5.49 -4.03
CA GLU A 36 16.00 -5.02 -3.19
C GLU A 36 16.47 -6.07 -2.19
N ARG A 37 15.57 -6.94 -1.70
CA ARG A 37 15.95 -8.00 -0.77
C ARG A 37 16.85 -9.03 -1.44
N TYR A 38 16.50 -9.43 -2.66
CA TYR A 38 17.32 -10.35 -3.43
C TYR A 38 18.65 -9.71 -3.82
N ILE A 39 18.62 -8.47 -4.32
CA ILE A 39 19.81 -7.69 -4.70
C ILE A 39 20.78 -7.61 -3.51
N ALA A 40 20.30 -7.17 -2.34
CA ALA A 40 21.12 -7.05 -1.14
C ALA A 40 21.70 -8.40 -0.68
N ALA A 41 20.96 -9.50 -0.82
CA ALA A 41 21.45 -10.83 -0.47
C ALA A 41 22.58 -11.29 -1.40
N VAL A 42 22.48 -10.99 -2.70
CA VAL A 42 23.54 -11.29 -3.67
C VAL A 42 24.76 -10.41 -3.41
N GLU A 43 24.56 -9.11 -3.24
CA GLU A 43 25.64 -8.15 -2.97
C GLU A 43 26.37 -8.50 -1.66
N GLN A 44 25.67 -8.90 -0.61
CA GLN A 44 26.30 -9.37 0.63
C GLN A 44 27.20 -10.59 0.41
N LYS A 45 26.77 -11.55 -0.42
CA LYS A 45 27.59 -12.72 -0.75
C LYS A 45 28.77 -12.35 -1.63
N ALA A 46 28.57 -11.46 -2.59
CA ALA A 46 29.60 -10.96 -3.50
C ALA A 46 30.72 -10.26 -2.72
N THR A 47 30.37 -9.37 -1.79
CA THR A 47 31.32 -8.70 -0.89
C THR A 47 32.14 -9.71 -0.08
N LYS A 48 31.49 -10.73 0.49
CA LYS A 48 32.20 -11.79 1.24
C LYS A 48 33.15 -12.61 0.37
N ALA A 49 32.88 -12.70 -0.92
CA ALA A 49 33.71 -13.42 -1.90
C ALA A 49 34.76 -12.52 -2.56
N GLY A 50 34.78 -11.21 -2.28
CA GLY A 50 35.70 -10.26 -2.91
C GLY A 50 35.43 -10.01 -4.40
N VAL A 51 34.17 -10.19 -4.84
CA VAL A 51 33.76 -9.96 -6.22
C VAL A 51 32.79 -8.78 -6.33
N GLU A 52 32.88 -8.04 -7.43
CA GLU A 52 31.97 -6.93 -7.75
C GLU A 52 30.81 -7.41 -8.62
N VAL A 53 29.60 -6.94 -8.34
CA VAL A 53 28.40 -7.25 -9.12
C VAL A 53 27.88 -5.99 -9.79
N ILE A 54 27.78 -6.03 -11.12
CA ILE A 54 27.19 -4.96 -11.92
C ILE A 54 25.88 -5.47 -12.51
N TRP A 55 24.77 -4.83 -12.13
CA TRP A 55 23.44 -5.21 -12.58
C TRP A 55 23.07 -4.53 -13.91
N VAL A 56 23.08 -5.27 -15.01
CA VAL A 56 22.59 -4.78 -16.32
C VAL A 56 21.06 -4.84 -16.40
N ASN A 57 20.45 -5.86 -15.81
CA ASN A 57 19.00 -6.01 -15.69
C ASN A 57 18.66 -6.56 -14.29
N PRO A 58 18.53 -5.71 -13.26
CA PRO A 58 18.35 -6.16 -11.89
C PRO A 58 17.02 -6.93 -11.73
N PRO A 59 16.97 -7.93 -10.84
CA PRO A 59 15.76 -8.69 -10.61
C PRO A 59 14.64 -7.78 -10.10
N THR A 60 13.43 -8.05 -10.58
CA THR A 60 12.23 -7.32 -10.20
C THR A 60 11.17 -8.27 -9.67
N ARG A 61 10.29 -7.75 -8.82
CA ARG A 61 9.13 -8.42 -8.27
C ARG A 61 7.88 -7.61 -8.52
N LYS A 62 6.71 -8.25 -8.43
CA LYS A 62 5.43 -7.52 -8.44
C LYS A 62 5.35 -6.65 -7.18
N ALA A 63 4.95 -5.38 -7.34
CA ALA A 63 4.57 -4.55 -6.21
C ALA A 63 3.41 -5.22 -5.47
N LYS A 64 3.43 -5.17 -4.13
CA LYS A 64 2.24 -5.57 -3.37
C LYS A 64 1.15 -4.53 -3.64
N PRO A 65 -0.11 -4.94 -3.81
CA PRO A 65 -1.20 -3.98 -3.85
C PRO A 65 -1.21 -3.21 -2.53
N HIS A 66 -1.27 -1.87 -2.61
CA HIS A 66 -1.61 -1.06 -1.45
C HIS A 66 -3.12 -1.23 -1.21
N HIS A 67 -3.49 -1.95 -0.16
CA HIS A 67 -4.86 -2.05 0.35
C HIS A 67 -5.07 -1.03 1.46
#